data_AF-A0A8T4TDG6-F1
#
_entry.id   AF-A0A8T4TDG6-F1
#
_cell.length_a   1.000
_cell.length_b   1.000
_cell.length_c   1.000
_cell.angle_alpha   90.00
_cell.angle_beta   90.00
_cell.angle_gamma   90.00
#
_symmetry.space_group_name_H-M   'P 1'
#
loop_
_entity.id
_entity.type
_entity.pdbx_description
1 polymer ?
#
loop_
_entity_poly.entity_id
_entity_poly.type
_entity_poly.pdbx_seq_one_letter_code
_entity_poly.pdbx_strand_id
1 'polypeptide(L)'
;MRILIGCPTSNYKSYCLKEYLHGVRNLTHKYVDLVLVDNSKNSDYYNSVKERIVSSRNKLKEYFLKNDYDYLLSLEQDVVPPKDVIERLMKHGKDICSGLYFKEKDNELIPIMYVPYKNEFAKLLKFEEIPENELIEVITSGLGCVLIKRKVLENVEFRYEKNKEPWDDVWFCEDARQKGFKVYVDTSVRCKHFIKGM
;
A
#
# COMPACT_ATOMS: atom_id res chain seq x y z
N MET A 1 1.58 16.43 12.90
CA MET A 1 1.15 15.14 12.33
C MET A 1 2.37 14.25 12.15
N ARG A 2 2.52 13.20 12.96
CA ARG A 2 3.63 12.24 12.85
C ARG A 2 3.22 11.08 11.95
N ILE A 3 4.08 10.72 11.00
CA ILE A 3 3.81 9.67 10.02
C ILE A 3 4.84 8.56 10.20
N LEU A 4 4.37 7.32 10.25
CA LEU A 4 5.25 6.16 10.11
C LEU A 4 5.26 5.75 8.65
N ILE A 5 6.42 5.70 8.02
CA ILE A 5 6.62 5.04 6.74
C ILE A 5 6.97 3.58 7.07
N GLY A 6 6.06 2.66 6.73
CA GLY A 6 6.22 1.25 7.00
C GLY A 6 6.46 0.46 5.72
N CYS A 7 7.54 -0.32 5.68
CA CYS A 7 7.89 -1.13 4.51
C CYS A 7 8.31 -2.56 4.92
N PRO A 8 7.53 -3.58 4.53
CA PRO A 8 8.06 -4.94 4.44
C PRO A 8 9.16 -4.98 3.37
N THR A 9 10.38 -5.39 3.74
CA THR A 9 11.53 -5.47 2.83
C THR A 9 12.04 -6.91 2.67
N SER A 10 12.66 -7.18 1.53
CA SER A 10 13.25 -8.47 1.18
C SER A 10 14.45 -8.27 0.26
N ASN A 11 15.47 -9.13 0.40
CA ASN A 11 16.63 -9.21 -0.48
C ASN A 11 16.25 -9.49 -1.93
N TYR A 12 15.08 -10.12 -2.17
CA TYR A 12 14.51 -10.29 -3.51
C TYR A 12 14.28 -8.94 -4.22
N LYS A 13 13.97 -7.88 -3.45
CA LYS A 13 13.77 -6.52 -3.94
C LYS A 13 15.03 -5.64 -3.85
N SER A 14 16.20 -6.19 -3.52
CA SER A 14 17.44 -5.42 -3.34
C SER A 14 17.83 -4.53 -4.53
N TYR A 15 17.38 -4.88 -5.73
CA TYR A 15 17.60 -4.13 -6.97
C TYR A 15 17.03 -2.70 -6.97
N CYS A 16 16.01 -2.40 -6.14
CA CYS A 16 15.37 -1.08 -6.07
C CYS A 16 15.53 -0.39 -4.70
N LEU A 17 16.35 -0.96 -3.79
CA LEU A 17 16.49 -0.41 -2.42
C LEU A 17 17.08 1.01 -2.42
N LYS A 18 17.99 1.32 -3.35
CA LYS A 18 18.62 2.65 -3.41
C LYS A 18 17.62 3.71 -3.84
N GLU A 19 16.82 3.40 -4.86
CA GLU A 19 15.78 4.25 -5.43
C GLU A 19 14.68 4.49 -4.40
N TYR A 20 14.29 3.44 -3.66
CA TYR A 20 13.36 3.54 -2.53
C TYR A 20 13.86 4.50 -1.46
N LEU A 21 15.08 4.30 -0.94
CA LEU A 21 15.64 5.14 0.12
C LEU A 21 15.83 6.58 -0.35
N HIS A 22 16.19 6.78 -1.63
CA HIS A 22 16.25 8.10 -2.23
C HIS A 22 14.86 8.78 -2.28
N GLY A 23 13.83 8.03 -2.69
CA GLY A 23 12.44 8.49 -2.69
C GLY A 23 11.97 8.91 -1.31
N VAL A 24 12.16 8.05 -0.30
CA VAL A 24 11.79 8.33 1.10
C VAL A 24 12.52 9.56 1.63
N ARG A 25 13.84 9.67 1.38
CA ARG A 25 14.65 10.81 1.83
C ARG A 25 14.19 12.15 1.25
N ASN A 26 13.59 12.13 0.06
CA ASN A 26 13.15 13.33 -0.64
C ASN A 26 11.70 13.75 -0.31
N LEU A 27 10.98 13.00 0.53
CA LEU A 27 9.63 13.36 0.93
C LEU A 27 9.62 14.74 1.60
N THR A 28 8.61 15.56 1.30
CA THR A 28 8.52 16.94 1.79
C THR A 28 8.01 17.03 3.23
N HIS A 29 7.26 16.02 3.69
CA HIS A 29 6.73 16.00 5.06
C HIS A 29 7.85 15.79 6.07
N LYS A 30 8.02 16.73 7.01
CA LYS A 30 9.17 16.75 7.92
C LYS A 30 9.12 15.74 9.06
N TYR A 31 7.93 15.33 9.49
CA TYR A 31 7.72 14.52 10.69
C TYR A 31 7.44 13.07 10.33
N VAL A 32 8.45 12.40 9.79
CA VAL A 32 8.40 11.00 9.35
C VAL A 32 9.42 10.16 10.10
N ASP A 33 9.02 8.95 10.48
CA ASP A 33 9.95 7.88 10.87
C ASP A 33 9.85 6.77 9.82
N LEU A 34 10.97 6.11 9.49
CA LEU A 34 11.01 4.98 8.57
C LEU A 34 11.28 3.69 9.35
N VAL A 35 10.38 2.70 9.21
CA VAL A 35 10.58 1.35 9.74
C VAL A 35 10.54 0.34 8.61
N LEU A 36 11.66 -0.38 8.47
CA LEU A 36 11.80 -1.50 7.55
C LEU A 36 11.67 -2.80 8.34
N VAL A 37 10.75 -3.68 7.91
CA VAL A 37 10.64 -5.04 8.47
C VAL A 37 11.21 -6.01 7.46
N ASP A 38 12.44 -6.45 7.71
CA ASP A 38 13.14 -7.40 6.87
C ASP A 38 12.56 -8.81 7.00
N ASN A 39 12.14 -9.37 5.87
CA ASN A 39 11.68 -10.74 5.75
C ASN A 39 12.54 -11.59 4.79
N SER A 40 13.74 -11.12 4.42
CA SER A 40 14.68 -11.77 3.46
C SER A 40 15.13 -13.18 3.83
N LYS A 41 15.15 -13.52 5.13
CA LYS A 41 15.73 -14.76 5.64
C LYS A 41 14.67 -15.65 6.27
N ASN A 42 14.67 -16.90 5.81
CA ASN A 42 13.88 -17.98 6.35
C ASN A 42 14.58 -18.53 7.60
N SER A 43 13.85 -18.57 8.70
CA SER A 43 13.91 -19.71 9.62
C SER A 43 12.64 -20.50 9.37
N ASP A 44 12.57 -21.78 9.74
CA ASP A 44 11.49 -22.74 9.45
C ASP A 44 10.09 -22.39 10.04
N TYR A 45 9.77 -21.12 10.24
CA TYR A 45 8.63 -20.60 11.00
C TYR A 45 7.45 -20.15 10.14
N TYR A 46 7.66 -19.83 8.86
CA TYR A 46 6.57 -19.38 7.98
C TYR A 46 6.37 -20.34 6.81
N ASN A 47 5.11 -20.71 6.57
CA ASN A 47 4.72 -21.71 5.58
C ASN A 47 4.53 -21.12 4.17
N SER A 48 4.46 -19.78 4.03
CA SER A 48 4.24 -19.12 2.74
C SER A 48 4.72 -17.67 2.68
N VAL A 49 4.85 -17.14 1.46
CA VAL A 49 5.15 -15.72 1.22
C VAL A 49 4.03 -14.81 1.75
N LYS A 50 2.76 -15.21 1.59
CA LYS A 50 1.60 -14.49 2.14
C LYS A 50 1.70 -14.33 3.66
N GLU A 51 2.07 -15.41 4.35
CA GLU A 51 2.25 -15.41 5.80
C GLU A 51 3.37 -14.45 6.25
N ARG A 52 4.49 -14.44 5.53
CA ARG A 52 5.61 -13.53 5.80
C ARG A 52 5.23 -12.05 5.63
N ILE A 53 4.52 -11.72 4.54
CA ILE A 53 4.08 -10.35 4.27
C ILE A 53 3.11 -9.88 5.36
N VAL A 54 2.09 -10.70 5.67
CA VAL A 54 1.12 -10.40 6.73
C VAL A 54 1.79 -10.23 8.09
N SER A 55 2.73 -11.12 8.45
CA SER A 55 3.48 -10.99 9.70
C SER A 55 4.31 -9.70 9.73
N SER A 56 4.91 -9.30 8.60
CA SER A 56 5.66 -8.05 8.50
C SER A 56 4.76 -6.83 8.68
N ARG A 57 3.57 -6.83 8.07
CA ARG A 57 2.59 -5.73 8.23
C ARG A 57 2.04 -5.65 9.64
N ASN A 58 1.77 -6.78 10.30
CA ASN A 58 1.32 -6.77 11.69
C ASN A 58 2.41 -6.28 12.65
N LYS A 59 3.69 -6.58 12.40
CA LYS A 59 4.81 -5.97 13.16
C LYS A 59 4.87 -4.44 12.98
N LEU A 60 4.67 -3.96 11.75
CA LEU A 60 4.59 -2.51 11.47
C LEU A 60 3.40 -1.87 12.19
N LYS A 61 2.22 -2.50 12.14
CA LYS A 61 1.03 -2.05 12.84
C LYS A 61 1.25 -2.02 14.36
N GLU A 62 1.83 -3.07 14.93
CA GLU A 62 2.12 -3.14 16.36
C GLU A 62 3.07 -2.01 16.79
N TYR A 63 4.17 -1.82 16.05
CA TYR A 63 5.09 -0.70 16.28
C TYR A 63 4.37 0.64 16.18
N PHE A 64 3.54 0.82 15.15
CA PHE A 64 2.75 2.02 14.94
C PHE A 64 1.79 2.34 16.09
N LEU A 65 1.06 1.34 16.60
CA LEU A 65 0.08 1.51 17.67
C LEU A 65 0.72 1.67 19.06
N LYS A 66 1.93 1.12 19.27
CA LYS A 66 2.72 1.31 20.50
C LYS A 66 3.33 2.71 20.62
N ASN A 67 3.41 3.45 19.52
CA ASN A 67 4.03 4.78 19.45
C ASN A 67 2.97 5.84 19.11
N ASP A 68 3.36 7.11 19.15
CA ASP A 68 2.47 8.24 18.87
C ASP A 68 2.60 8.70 17.41
N TYR A 69 1.86 8.04 16.53
CA TYR A 69 1.75 8.40 15.12
C TYR A 69 0.31 8.82 14.79
N ASP A 70 0.06 9.43 13.65
CA ASP A 70 -1.29 9.76 13.19
C ASP A 70 -1.69 8.89 11.99
N TYR A 71 -0.72 8.61 11.10
CA TYR A 71 -0.90 7.83 9.89
C TYR A 71 0.25 6.86 9.66
N LEU A 72 -0.08 5.69 9.13
CA LEU A 72 0.86 4.80 8.48
C LEU A 72 0.83 5.11 6.98
N LEU A 73 1.97 5.52 6.42
CA LEU A 73 2.21 5.40 4.99
C LEU A 73 2.79 4.00 4.74
N SER A 74 1.94 3.05 4.32
CA SER A 74 2.42 1.76 3.83
C SER A 74 3.03 1.98 2.46
N LEU A 75 4.36 1.79 2.38
CA LEU A 75 5.14 2.06 1.18
C LEU A 75 6.03 0.84 0.87
N GLU A 76 5.71 0.12 -0.19
CA GLU A 76 6.49 -1.06 -0.60
C GLU A 76 7.82 -0.66 -1.25
N GLN A 77 8.86 -1.49 -1.06
CA GLN A 77 10.22 -1.15 -1.49
C GLN A 77 10.36 -0.85 -2.99
N ASP A 78 9.55 -1.48 -3.84
CA ASP A 78 9.53 -1.26 -5.28
C ASP A 78 8.61 -0.11 -5.71
N VAL A 79 7.97 0.61 -4.79
CA VAL A 79 7.10 1.73 -5.11
C VAL A 79 7.73 3.04 -4.65
N VAL A 80 8.00 3.94 -5.60
CA VAL A 80 8.55 5.28 -5.35
C VAL A 80 7.51 6.34 -5.70
N PRO A 81 6.97 7.07 -4.71
CA PRO A 81 5.91 8.05 -4.94
C PRO A 81 6.48 9.45 -5.25
N PRO A 82 5.64 10.40 -5.67
CA PRO A 82 5.99 11.82 -5.68
C PRO A 82 6.42 12.30 -4.28
N LYS A 83 7.32 13.29 -4.22
CA LYS A 83 7.86 13.80 -2.95
C LYS A 83 6.82 14.36 -1.99
N ASP A 84 5.70 14.85 -2.53
CA ASP A 84 4.59 15.48 -1.81
C ASP A 84 3.41 14.51 -1.59
N VAL A 85 3.64 13.20 -1.70
CA VAL A 85 2.60 12.18 -1.59
C VAL A 85 1.82 12.24 -0.27
N ILE A 86 2.50 12.50 0.85
CA ILE A 86 1.85 12.53 2.16
C ILE A 86 0.85 13.68 2.20
N GLU A 87 1.28 14.89 1.81
CA GLU A 87 0.46 16.09 1.78
C GLU A 87 -0.73 15.94 0.82
N ARG A 88 -0.50 15.36 -0.36
CA ARG A 88 -1.54 15.15 -1.37
C ARG A 88 -2.61 14.16 -0.90
N LEU A 89 -2.21 12.99 -0.40
CA LEU A 89 -3.16 12.00 0.10
C LEU A 89 -3.89 12.50 1.37
N MET A 90 -3.19 13.20 2.25
CA MET A 90 -3.75 13.75 3.48
C MET A 90 -4.77 14.88 3.23
N LYS A 91 -4.57 15.68 2.18
CA LYS A 91 -5.49 16.77 1.79
C LYS A 91 -6.93 16.30 1.57
N HIS A 92 -7.13 15.05 1.14
CA HIS A 92 -8.47 14.48 0.94
C HIS A 92 -9.23 14.16 2.23
N GLY A 93 -8.53 14.13 3.37
CA GLY A 93 -9.13 13.86 4.68
C GLY A 93 -9.74 12.45 4.82
N LYS A 94 -9.45 11.52 3.89
CA LYS A 94 -9.96 10.15 3.90
C LYS A 94 -9.22 9.28 4.90
N ASP A 95 -9.89 8.22 5.35
CA ASP A 95 -9.33 7.30 6.35
C ASP A 95 -8.29 6.35 5.74
N ILE A 96 -8.50 5.98 4.47
CA ILE A 96 -7.60 5.19 3.64
C ILE A 96 -7.53 5.86 2.27
N CYS A 97 -6.34 6.31 1.87
CA CYS A 97 -6.13 6.96 0.58
C CYS A 97 -4.82 6.50 -0.04
N SER A 98 -4.87 5.99 -1.27
CA SER A 98 -3.74 5.40 -1.98
C SER A 98 -3.32 6.25 -3.18
N GLY A 99 -2.02 6.23 -3.48
CA GLY A 99 -1.51 6.68 -4.78
C GLY A 99 -1.74 5.61 -5.85
N LEU A 100 -1.80 6.04 -7.10
CA LEU A 100 -1.92 5.15 -8.25
C LEU A 100 -0.55 4.62 -8.68
N TYR A 101 -0.46 3.31 -8.86
CA TYR A 101 0.69 2.64 -9.46
C TYR A 101 0.22 1.42 -10.25
N PHE A 102 1.12 0.88 -11.06
CA PHE A 102 0.80 -0.10 -12.09
C PHE A 102 1.66 -1.33 -11.94
N LYS A 103 1.11 -2.50 -12.27
CA LYS A 103 1.92 -3.67 -12.63
C LYS A 103 1.93 -3.82 -14.14
N GLU A 104 2.97 -4.45 -14.64
CA GLU A 104 3.03 -4.88 -16.03
C GLU A 104 2.57 -6.33 -16.16
N LYS A 105 1.74 -6.60 -17.15
CA LYS A 105 1.36 -7.94 -17.54
C LYS A 105 1.09 -7.95 -19.04
N ASP A 106 1.70 -8.88 -19.77
CA ASP A 106 1.49 -9.03 -21.22
C ASP A 106 1.73 -7.73 -22.02
N ASN A 107 2.76 -6.95 -21.65
CA ASN A 107 3.07 -5.60 -22.17
C ASN A 107 1.98 -4.54 -21.95
N GLU A 108 1.01 -4.80 -21.07
CA GLU A 108 -0.01 -3.82 -20.65
C GLU A 108 0.25 -3.32 -19.23
N LEU A 109 0.03 -2.02 -19.02
CA LEU A 109 0.03 -1.41 -17.69
C LEU A 109 -1.34 -1.57 -17.04
N ILE A 110 -1.37 -2.37 -15.98
CA ILE A 110 -2.58 -2.66 -15.21
C ILE A 110 -2.54 -1.83 -13.91
N PRO A 111 -3.52 -0.94 -13.67
CA PRO A 111 -3.59 -0.18 -12.43
C PRO A 111 -3.87 -1.10 -11.24
N ILE A 112 -3.22 -0.84 -10.11
CA ILE A 112 -3.41 -1.59 -8.87
C ILE A 112 -4.61 -1.02 -8.09
N MET A 113 -5.79 -1.10 -8.71
CA MET A 113 -7.07 -0.73 -8.10
C MET A 113 -8.24 -1.46 -8.76
N TYR A 114 -9.28 -1.75 -7.99
CA TYR A 114 -10.54 -2.28 -8.49
C TYR A 114 -11.69 -1.35 -8.12
N VAL A 115 -12.48 -0.93 -9.10
CA VAL A 115 -13.60 0.00 -8.90
C VAL A 115 -14.93 -0.75 -8.80
N PRO A 116 -15.93 -0.24 -8.07
CA PRO A 116 -17.28 -0.81 -8.10
C PRO A 116 -17.84 -0.85 -9.52
N TYR A 117 -18.54 -1.92 -9.89
CA TYR A 117 -19.16 -2.06 -11.22
C TYR A 117 -20.62 -2.51 -11.09
N LYS A 118 -21.50 -2.08 -12.00
CA LYS A 118 -22.95 -2.30 -11.83
C LYS A 118 -23.36 -3.77 -11.93
N ASN A 119 -22.70 -4.52 -12.81
CA ASN A 119 -23.07 -5.91 -13.13
C ASN A 119 -22.08 -6.95 -12.59
N GLU A 120 -21.02 -6.51 -11.92
CA GLU A 120 -19.99 -7.35 -11.33
C GLU A 120 -19.55 -6.72 -10.01
N PHE A 121 -19.01 -7.51 -9.08
CA PHE A 121 -18.56 -6.96 -7.79
C PHE A 121 -17.53 -5.85 -7.95
N ALA A 122 -16.59 -6.00 -8.88
CA ALA A 122 -15.60 -4.98 -9.17
C ALA A 122 -15.06 -5.10 -10.61
N LYS A 123 -14.64 -3.97 -11.18
CA LYS A 123 -13.97 -3.91 -12.48
C LYS A 123 -12.51 -3.49 -12.28
N LEU A 124 -11.61 -4.16 -12.98
CA LEU A 124 -10.25 -3.70 -13.20
C LEU A 124 -10.25 -2.74 -14.40
N LEU A 125 -9.78 -1.51 -14.20
CA LEU A 125 -9.68 -0.54 -15.30
C LEU A 125 -8.45 -0.84 -16.17
N LYS A 126 -8.56 -0.58 -17.47
CA LYS A 126 -7.40 -0.41 -18.36
C LYS A 126 -6.78 0.97 -18.17
N PHE A 127 -5.54 1.14 -18.62
CA PHE A 127 -4.82 2.42 -18.48
C PHE A 127 -5.61 3.60 -19.05
N GLU A 128 -6.26 3.43 -20.20
CA GLU A 128 -7.00 4.47 -20.91
C GLU A 128 -8.35 4.79 -20.24
N GLU A 129 -8.84 3.92 -19.35
CA GLU A 129 -10.11 4.10 -18.64
C GLU A 129 -9.95 4.86 -17.32
N ILE A 130 -8.71 5.13 -16.90
CA ILE A 130 -8.41 5.80 -15.63
C ILE A 130 -8.72 7.29 -15.77
N PRO A 131 -9.67 7.84 -15.01
CA PRO A 131 -9.92 9.27 -15.04
C PRO A 131 -8.70 10.00 -14.48
N GLU A 132 -8.34 11.12 -15.12
CA GLU A 132 -7.19 11.90 -14.71
C GLU A 132 -7.52 12.86 -13.57
N ASN A 133 -6.65 12.91 -12.57
CA ASN A 133 -6.71 13.86 -11.46
C ASN A 133 -7.97 13.79 -10.59
N GLU A 134 -8.60 12.62 -10.54
CA GLU A 134 -9.77 12.32 -9.73
C GLU A 134 -9.44 11.54 -8.46
N LEU A 135 -10.27 11.73 -7.43
CA LEU A 135 -10.32 10.89 -6.24
C LEU A 135 -11.43 9.85 -6.38
N ILE A 136 -11.05 8.59 -6.54
CA ILE A 136 -11.99 7.50 -6.83
C ILE A 136 -12.19 6.64 -5.57
N GLU A 137 -13.44 6.37 -5.21
CA GLU A 137 -13.75 5.31 -4.23
C GLU A 137 -13.58 3.93 -4.88
N VAL A 138 -12.78 3.06 -4.28
CA VAL A 138 -12.42 1.75 -4.83
C VAL A 138 -12.84 0.62 -3.89
N ILE A 139 -13.04 -0.57 -4.45
CA ILE A 139 -13.29 -1.80 -3.69
C ILE A 139 -12.01 -2.27 -3.00
N THR A 140 -10.89 -2.16 -3.70
CA THR A 140 -9.55 -2.45 -3.19
C THR A 140 -8.53 -1.60 -3.94
N SER A 141 -7.51 -1.17 -3.21
CA SER A 141 -6.21 -0.75 -3.74
C SER A 141 -5.16 -1.76 -3.28
N GLY A 142 -3.98 -1.73 -3.88
CA GLY A 142 -2.83 -2.35 -3.25
C GLY A 142 -2.34 -1.54 -2.03
N LEU A 143 -1.36 -2.10 -1.31
CA LEU A 143 -0.77 -1.50 -0.11
C LEU A 143 0.64 -0.93 -0.34
N GLY A 144 1.01 -0.71 -1.61
CA GLY A 144 2.34 -0.29 -2.04
C GLY A 144 2.59 1.21 -1.90
N CYS A 145 1.55 2.04 -1.86
CA CYS A 145 1.62 3.45 -1.50
C CYS A 145 0.27 3.94 -0.97
N VAL A 146 -0.06 3.60 0.27
CA VAL A 146 -1.34 3.95 0.89
C VAL A 146 -1.16 4.61 2.25
N LEU A 147 -1.84 5.74 2.43
CA LEU A 147 -1.90 6.48 3.69
C LEU A 147 -3.13 6.04 4.48
N ILE A 148 -2.90 5.54 5.69
CA ILE A 148 -3.91 4.90 6.55
C ILE A 148 -3.96 5.62 7.90
N LYS A 149 -5.13 6.11 8.31
CA LYS A 149 -5.31 6.73 9.63
C LYS A 149 -5.18 5.72 10.77
N ARG A 150 -4.72 6.20 11.93
CA ARG A 150 -4.65 5.43 13.19
C ARG A 150 -5.91 4.61 13.47
N LYS A 151 -7.08 5.25 13.43
CA LYS A 151 -8.37 4.59 13.71
C LYS A 151 -8.66 3.38 12.82
N VAL A 152 -8.14 3.34 11.59
CA VAL A 152 -8.29 2.17 10.71
C VAL A 152 -7.43 1.04 11.24
N LEU A 153 -6.18 1.32 11.60
CA LEU A 153 -5.25 0.31 12.13
C LEU A 153 -5.64 -0.21 13.50
N GLU A 154 -6.27 0.60 14.35
CA GLU A 154 -6.88 0.14 15.61
C GLU A 154 -8.00 -0.88 15.38
N ASN A 155 -8.68 -0.78 14.23
CA ASN A 155 -9.87 -1.56 13.95
C ASN A 155 -9.65 -2.67 12.92
N VAL A 156 -8.63 -2.63 12.07
CA VAL A 156 -8.43 -3.58 10.95
C VAL A 156 -7.12 -4.35 11.13
N GLU A 157 -7.17 -5.68 10.99
CA GLU A 157 -6.00 -6.56 11.04
C GLU A 157 -5.47 -6.84 9.64
N PHE A 158 -4.15 -6.97 9.49
CA PHE A 158 -3.59 -7.55 8.26
C PHE A 158 -3.70 -9.06 8.37
N ARG A 159 -4.31 -9.68 7.35
CA ARG A 159 -4.52 -11.13 7.31
C ARG A 159 -4.39 -11.66 5.90
N TYR A 160 -4.27 -12.98 5.82
CA TYR A 160 -4.49 -13.74 4.61
C TYR A 160 -5.31 -14.97 4.95
N GLU A 161 -5.98 -15.55 3.96
CA GLU A 161 -6.62 -16.85 4.11
C GLU A 161 -5.81 -17.92 3.39
N LYS A 162 -5.53 -19.02 4.09
CA LYS A 162 -4.83 -20.17 3.54
C LYS A 162 -5.69 -20.78 2.43
N ASN A 163 -5.07 -21.16 1.31
CA ASN A 163 -5.73 -21.74 0.13
C ASN A 163 -6.76 -20.82 -0.55
N LYS A 164 -6.68 -19.51 -0.33
CA LYS A 164 -7.45 -18.51 -1.08
C LYS A 164 -6.54 -17.70 -1.99
N GLU A 165 -7.04 -17.38 -3.17
CA GLU A 165 -6.32 -16.58 -4.17
C GLU A 165 -5.99 -15.15 -3.71
N PRO A 166 -6.89 -14.38 -3.06
CA PRO A 166 -6.61 -13.00 -2.71
C PRO A 166 -5.39 -12.83 -1.79
N TRP A 167 -4.67 -11.74 -2.03
CA TRP A 167 -3.55 -11.30 -1.20
C TRP A 167 -4.05 -10.42 -0.05
N ASP A 168 -3.13 -10.07 0.84
CA ASP A 168 -3.42 -9.35 2.08
C ASP A 168 -3.96 -7.94 1.87
N ASP A 169 -3.64 -7.30 0.74
CA ASP A 169 -4.19 -6.02 0.32
C ASP A 169 -5.70 -6.06 0.07
N VAL A 170 -6.17 -7.09 -0.64
CA VAL A 170 -7.60 -7.32 -0.89
C VAL A 170 -8.33 -7.58 0.42
N TRP A 171 -7.77 -8.43 1.29
CA TRP A 171 -8.37 -8.73 2.60
C TRP A 171 -8.42 -7.50 3.51
N PHE A 172 -7.35 -6.69 3.53
CA PHE A 172 -7.33 -5.45 4.29
C PHE A 172 -8.44 -4.48 3.81
N CYS A 173 -8.61 -4.32 2.50
CA CYS A 173 -9.64 -3.45 1.95
C CYS A 173 -11.06 -3.98 2.22
N GLU A 174 -11.28 -5.29 2.10
CA GLU A 174 -12.54 -5.95 2.45
C GLU A 174 -12.89 -5.73 3.92
N ASP A 175 -11.98 -6.04 4.84
CA ASP A 175 -12.22 -5.91 6.28
C ASP A 175 -12.43 -4.45 6.70
N ALA A 176 -11.71 -3.52 6.08
CA ALA A 176 -11.93 -2.09 6.27
C ALA A 176 -13.35 -1.69 5.85
N ARG A 177 -13.83 -2.16 4.68
CA ARG A 177 -15.20 -1.90 4.20
C ARG A 177 -16.26 -2.53 5.09
N GLN A 178 -16.06 -3.74 5.58
CA GLN A 178 -16.97 -4.39 6.54
C GLN A 178 -17.09 -3.61 7.85
N LYS A 179 -16.05 -2.83 8.21
CA LYS A 179 -16.05 -1.93 9.38
C LYS A 179 -16.52 -0.51 9.06
N GLY A 180 -17.07 -0.28 7.85
CA GLY A 180 -17.63 0.99 7.42
C GLY A 180 -16.61 2.01 6.90
N PHE A 181 -15.33 1.63 6.79
CA PHE A 181 -14.33 2.49 6.14
C PHE A 181 -14.45 2.40 4.62
N LYS A 182 -14.05 3.48 3.93
CA LYS A 182 -14.00 3.55 2.48
C LYS A 182 -12.55 3.67 2.02
N VAL A 183 -12.22 3.02 0.92
CA VAL A 183 -10.88 3.06 0.31
C VAL A 183 -10.92 3.98 -0.90
N TYR A 184 -9.94 4.86 -1.02
CA TYR A 184 -9.85 5.80 -2.14
C TYR A 184 -8.49 5.72 -2.83
N VAL A 185 -8.47 6.00 -4.13
CA VAL A 185 -7.26 6.21 -4.93
C VAL A 185 -7.28 7.63 -5.49
N ASP A 186 -6.20 8.38 -5.26
CA ASP A 186 -5.94 9.65 -5.93
C ASP A 186 -5.15 9.39 -7.23
N THR A 187 -5.82 9.50 -8.37
CA THR A 187 -5.23 9.25 -9.69
C THR A 187 -4.25 10.33 -10.15
N SER A 188 -4.23 11.49 -9.48
CA SER A 188 -3.20 12.51 -9.71
C SER A 188 -1.85 12.09 -9.10
N VAL A 189 -1.86 11.26 -8.05
CA VAL A 189 -0.66 10.77 -7.35
C VAL A 189 -0.15 9.51 -8.03
N ARG A 190 0.70 9.67 -9.04
CA ARG A 190 1.28 8.53 -9.78
C ARG A 190 2.63 8.13 -9.22
N CYS A 191 2.75 6.88 -8.76
CA CYS A 191 3.99 6.32 -8.23
C CYS A 191 4.70 5.49 -9.31
N LYS A 192 6.03 5.50 -9.27
CA LYS A 192 6.86 4.58 -10.07
C LYS A 192 6.87 3.22 -9.38
N HIS A 193 6.69 2.15 -10.12
CA HIS A 193 6.78 0.78 -9.62
C HIS A 193 7.91 0.06 -10.35
N PHE A 194 8.94 -0.33 -9.61
CA PHE A 194 10.13 -1.01 -10.14
C PHE A 194 9.86 -2.50 -10.26
N ILE A 195 10.17 -3.09 -11.41
CA ILE A 195 10.00 -4.51 -11.68
C ILE A 195 11.37 -5.11 -11.94
N LYS A 196 11.67 -6.25 -11.33
CA LYS A 196 12.96 -6.91 -11.48
C LYS A 196 13.15 -7.38 -12.94
N GLY A 197 14.23 -6.94 -13.57
CA GLY A 197 14.60 -7.36 -14.93
C GLY A 197 14.12 -6.43 -16.05
N MET A 198 13.58 -5.26 -15.70
CA MET A 198 13.31 -4.15 -16.61
C MET A 198 14.22 -2.95 -16.30
#